data_AF-H1Z324-F1
#
_entry.id   AF-H1Z324-F1
#
_cell.length_a   1.000
_cell.length_b   1.000
_cell.length_c   1.000
_cell.angle_alpha   90.00
_cell.angle_beta   90.00
_cell.angle_gamma   90.00
#
_symmetry.space_group_name_H-M   'P 1'
#
loop_
_entity.id
_entity.type
_entity.pdbx_description
1 polymer ?
#
loop_
_entity_poly.entity_id
_entity_poly.type
_entity_poly.pdbx_seq_one_letter_code
_entity_poly.pdbx_strand_id
1 'polypeptide(L)'
;MKRVIVAPCPNCSSDTEYIYQTESIPYFPDILISSAVCDCGFKSVDVQIMGDSDPVRYTLSVESAEDLSVKIIRSTGGSIEIPEFGILVEPGPICEGFITNVEGVLYRFENTIEGILTWAEDEQRENAENLLATIRKARSGEIPFTLIVQDDCGNSGIVSDKAVKSDYIPYEHED
;
A
#
# COMPACT_ATOMS: atom_id res chain seq x y z
N MET A 1 4.46 -4.62 23.77
CA MET A 1 4.19 -4.02 25.10
C MET A 1 2.80 -3.41 25.09
N LYS A 2 1.91 -3.75 26.04
CA LYS A 2 0.53 -3.24 26.09
C LYS A 2 0.36 -2.23 27.23
N ARG A 3 -0.21 -1.07 26.93
CA ARG A 3 -0.55 0.00 27.87
C ARG A 3 -2.01 0.40 27.70
N VAL A 4 -2.71 0.65 28.79
CA VAL A 4 -4.09 1.14 28.78
C VAL A 4 -4.12 2.51 29.45
N ILE A 5 -4.78 3.47 28.81
CA ILE A 5 -4.98 4.84 29.31
C ILE A 5 -6.48 5.12 29.29
N VAL A 6 -7.02 5.69 30.37
CA VAL A 6 -8.41 6.15 30.40
C VAL A 6 -8.46 7.63 30.01
N ALA A 7 -9.25 7.97 29.00
CA ALA A 7 -9.47 9.34 28.55
C ALA A 7 -10.92 9.56 28.08
N PRO A 8 -11.42 10.81 28.03
CA PRO A 8 -12.77 11.09 27.60
C PRO A 8 -13.00 10.74 26.13
N CYS A 9 -14.12 10.10 25.84
CA CYS A 9 -14.56 9.83 24.47
C CYS A 9 -14.75 11.14 23.68
N PRO A 10 -14.21 11.27 22.46
CA PRO A 10 -14.38 12.49 21.66
C PRO A 10 -15.85 12.71 21.23
N ASN A 11 -16.68 11.66 21.26
CA ASN A 11 -18.08 11.73 20.83
C ASN A 11 -19.05 12.02 21.99
N CYS A 12 -18.90 11.37 23.15
CA CYS A 12 -19.85 11.49 24.27
C CYS A 12 -19.21 11.92 25.60
N SER A 13 -17.90 12.18 25.61
CA SER A 13 -17.12 12.61 26.79
C SER A 13 -17.11 11.66 27.99
N SER A 14 -17.65 10.44 27.88
CA SER A 14 -17.52 9.44 28.93
C SER A 14 -16.13 8.82 28.94
N ASP A 15 -15.66 8.42 30.12
CA ASP A 15 -14.39 7.72 30.27
C ASP A 15 -14.34 6.47 29.38
N THR A 16 -13.29 6.38 28.56
CA THR A 16 -13.08 5.29 27.61
C THR A 16 -11.65 4.81 27.71
N GLU A 17 -11.44 3.50 27.63
CA GLU A 17 -10.12 2.90 27.58
C GLU A 17 -9.52 3.01 26.17
N TYR A 18 -8.33 3.63 26.11
CA TYR A 18 -7.45 3.65 24.96
C TYR A 18 -6.32 2.64 25.19
N ILE A 19 -6.27 1.63 24.33
CA ILE A 19 -5.30 0.55 24.36
C ILE A 19 -4.20 0.87 23.36
N TYR A 20 -2.98 1.01 23.84
CA TYR A 20 -1.76 1.19 23.05
C TYR A 20 -0.92 -0.08 23.14
N GLN A 21 -0.67 -0.73 22.02
CA GLN A 21 0.03 -2.00 21.97
C GLN A 21 1.14 -1.94 20.93
N THR A 22 2.39 -2.03 21.40
CA THR A 22 3.54 -2.18 20.51
C THR A 22 3.73 -3.65 20.15
N GLU A 23 3.75 -3.96 18.86
CA GLU A 23 3.97 -5.29 18.30
C GLU A 23 5.17 -5.27 17.36
N SER A 24 5.98 -6.33 17.40
CA SER A 24 7.00 -6.58 16.40
C SER A 24 6.41 -7.56 15.39
N ILE A 25 6.14 -7.09 14.17
CA ILE A 25 5.66 -7.93 13.08
C ILE A 25 6.79 -8.16 12.07
N PRO A 26 6.82 -9.32 11.38
CA PRO A 26 7.80 -9.54 10.33
C PRO A 26 7.78 -8.40 9.29
N TYR A 27 8.97 -7.97 8.87
CA TYR A 27 9.21 -7.00 7.80
C TYR A 27 8.85 -5.53 8.06
N PHE A 28 8.28 -5.19 9.21
CA PHE A 28 8.11 -3.80 9.62
C PHE A 28 8.99 -3.48 10.83
N PRO A 29 9.39 -2.20 11.01
CA PRO A 29 9.74 -1.70 12.33
C PRO A 29 8.62 -1.99 13.33
N ASP A 30 8.93 -1.89 14.63
CA ASP A 30 7.91 -2.06 15.67
C ASP A 30 6.68 -1.20 15.35
N ILE A 31 5.48 -1.76 15.44
CA ILE A 31 4.25 -1.02 15.18
C ILE A 31 3.56 -0.70 16.50
N LEU A 32 2.97 0.48 16.61
CA LEU A 32 2.09 0.89 17.70
C LEU A 32 0.65 0.84 17.22
N ILE A 33 -0.12 -0.07 17.79
CA ILE A 33 -1.56 -0.18 17.57
C ILE A 33 -2.26 0.63 18.68
N SER A 34 -3.01 1.65 18.29
CA SER A 34 -3.86 2.45 19.18
C SER A 34 -5.32 2.09 18.92
N SER A 35 -6.05 1.65 19.94
CA SER A 35 -7.46 1.28 19.78
C SER A 35 -8.34 1.73 20.94
N ALA A 36 -9.59 2.10 20.66
CA ALA A 36 -10.57 2.47 21.66
C ALA A 36 -11.97 2.07 21.22
N VAL A 37 -12.79 1.63 22.17
CA VAL A 37 -14.21 1.31 21.98
C VAL A 37 -14.99 1.89 23.15
N CYS A 38 -15.94 2.77 22.85
CA CYS A 38 -16.83 3.39 23.82
C CYS A 38 -18.23 2.78 23.74
N ASP A 39 -18.93 2.70 24.86
CA ASP A 39 -20.33 2.22 24.93
C ASP A 39 -21.31 3.09 24.13
N CYS A 40 -20.96 4.34 23.83
CA CYS A 40 -21.76 5.19 22.95
C CYS A 40 -21.68 4.80 21.46
N GLY A 41 -20.85 3.81 21.10
CA GLY A 41 -20.63 3.34 19.73
C GLY A 41 -19.40 3.92 19.03
N PHE A 42 -18.65 4.83 19.67
CA PHE A 42 -17.37 5.31 19.12
C PHE A 42 -16.35 4.17 19.07
N LYS A 43 -15.67 4.02 17.93
CA LYS A 43 -14.60 3.03 17.71
C LYS A 43 -13.46 3.71 16.96
N SER A 44 -12.23 3.48 17.39
CA SER A 44 -11.03 3.91 16.66
C SER A 44 -9.99 2.80 16.69
N VAL A 45 -9.33 2.57 15.56
CA VAL A 45 -8.13 1.77 15.45
C VAL A 45 -7.17 2.55 14.57
N ASP A 46 -5.96 2.75 15.04
CA ASP A 46 -4.87 3.42 14.33
C ASP A 46 -3.60 2.57 14.47
N VAL A 47 -2.80 2.53 13.42
CA VAL A 47 -1.54 1.76 13.40
C VAL A 47 -0.43 2.70 12.95
N GLN A 48 0.53 2.92 13.84
CA GLN A 48 1.69 3.76 13.60
C GLN A 48 2.94 2.89 13.52
N ILE A 49 3.85 3.20 12.61
CA ILE A 49 5.12 2.49 12.52
C ILE A 49 6.13 3.26 13.38
N MET A 50 6.66 2.58 14.40
CA MET A 50 7.60 3.12 15.37
C MET A 50 9.02 2.90 14.84
N GLY A 51 9.46 3.80 13.98
CA GLY A 51 10.82 3.82 13.47
C GLY A 51 10.97 4.82 12.34
N ASP A 52 12.02 5.63 12.40
CA ASP A 52 12.49 6.39 11.25
C ASP A 52 13.43 5.48 10.47
N SER A 53 13.03 5.14 9.24
CA SER A 53 13.89 4.48 8.28
C SER A 53 14.26 5.48 7.19
N ASP A 54 15.47 5.38 6.65
CA ASP A 54 15.85 6.19 5.50
C ASP A 54 14.86 5.93 4.35
N PRO A 55 14.53 6.96 3.54
CA PRO A 55 13.70 6.79 2.35
C PRO A 55 14.17 5.59 1.52
N VAL A 56 13.23 4.78 1.05
CA VAL A 56 13.52 3.57 0.27
C VAL A 56 12.89 3.62 -1.10
N ARG A 57 13.62 3.07 -2.08
CA ARG A 57 13.11 2.75 -3.40
C ARG A 57 13.58 1.35 -3.78
N TYR A 58 12.62 0.45 -3.96
CA TYR A 58 12.86 -0.92 -4.43
C TYR A 58 12.33 -1.07 -5.85
N THR A 59 13.12 -1.73 -6.70
CA THR A 59 12.74 -2.07 -8.07
C THR A 59 12.84 -3.58 -8.26
N LEU A 60 11.80 -4.18 -8.83
CA LEU A 60 11.73 -5.60 -9.16
C LEU A 60 11.38 -5.75 -10.63
N SER A 61 12.25 -6.41 -11.39
CA SER A 61 11.92 -6.91 -12.72
C SER A 61 11.13 -8.21 -12.58
N VAL A 62 9.89 -8.20 -13.03
CA VAL A 62 8.99 -9.38 -13.02
C VAL A 62 9.11 -10.04 -14.39
N GLU A 63 9.78 -11.18 -14.44
CA GLU A 63 10.11 -11.85 -15.71
C GLU A 63 9.46 -13.23 -15.84
N SER A 64 8.99 -13.81 -14.74
CA SER A 64 8.36 -15.14 -14.73
C SER A 64 7.12 -15.19 -13.84
N ALA A 65 6.31 -16.23 -14.01
CA ALA A 65 5.16 -16.49 -13.15
C ALA A 65 5.55 -16.71 -11.66
N GLU A 66 6.78 -17.12 -11.37
CA GLU A 66 7.27 -17.28 -10.00
C GLU A 66 7.42 -15.92 -9.30
N ASP A 67 7.82 -14.89 -10.06
CA ASP A 67 7.98 -13.53 -9.55
C ASP A 67 6.64 -12.92 -9.11
N LEU A 68 5.50 -13.40 -9.65
CA LEU A 68 4.17 -12.99 -9.22
C LEU A 68 3.88 -13.30 -7.73
N SER A 69 4.62 -14.26 -7.16
CA SER A 69 4.49 -14.65 -5.76
C SER A 69 5.32 -13.80 -4.79
N VAL A 70 6.24 -12.98 -5.29
CA VAL A 70 7.11 -12.11 -4.48
C VAL A 70 6.27 -11.21 -3.59
N LYS A 71 6.61 -11.14 -2.30
CA LYS A 71 5.86 -10.34 -1.33
C LYS A 71 6.14 -8.86 -1.51
N ILE A 72 5.07 -8.09 -1.53
CA ILE A 72 5.06 -6.63 -1.61
C ILE A 72 4.50 -6.09 -0.32
N ILE A 73 5.20 -5.11 0.23
CA ILE A 73 4.84 -4.41 1.46
C ILE A 73 4.70 -2.95 1.07
N ARG A 74 3.51 -2.38 1.28
CA ARG A 74 3.26 -0.96 1.07
C ARG A 74 2.71 -0.39 2.37
N SER A 75 3.36 0.65 2.89
CA SER A 75 2.85 1.43 4.02
C SER A 75 1.72 2.37 3.56
N THR A 76 1.15 3.12 4.49
CA THR A 76 0.16 4.17 4.19
C THR A 76 0.75 5.33 3.39
N GLY A 77 2.06 5.59 3.53
CA GLY A 77 2.82 6.63 2.82
C GLY A 77 3.54 6.15 1.56
N GLY A 78 3.55 4.84 1.28
CA GLY A 78 4.28 4.29 0.14
C GLY A 78 3.58 4.51 -1.20
N SER A 79 4.37 4.64 -2.27
CA SER A 79 3.90 4.60 -3.66
C SER A 79 4.19 3.25 -4.32
N ILE A 80 3.39 2.92 -5.33
CA ILE A 80 3.64 1.79 -6.23
C ILE A 80 3.57 2.28 -7.67
N GLU A 81 4.53 1.86 -8.49
CA GLU A 81 4.64 2.27 -9.89
C GLU A 81 4.92 1.06 -10.80
N ILE A 82 4.27 1.03 -11.96
CA ILE A 82 4.60 0.16 -13.09
C ILE A 82 4.77 1.04 -14.34
N PRO A 83 6.00 1.46 -14.67
CA PRO A 83 6.26 2.44 -15.71
C PRO A 83 5.73 2.02 -17.08
N GLU A 84 5.88 0.74 -17.45
CA GLU A 84 5.46 0.20 -18.74
C GLU A 84 3.94 0.27 -18.95
N PHE A 85 3.18 0.33 -17.85
CA PHE A 85 1.72 0.40 -17.87
C PHE A 85 1.21 1.83 -17.61
N GLY A 86 2.12 2.79 -17.35
CA GLY A 86 1.74 4.16 -16.97
C GLY A 86 0.98 4.22 -15.65
N ILE A 87 1.21 3.26 -14.75
CA ILE A 87 0.54 3.21 -13.45
C ILE A 87 1.46 3.81 -12.39
N LEU A 88 0.96 4.83 -11.70
CA LEU A 88 1.53 5.36 -10.47
C LEU A 88 0.40 5.48 -9.44
N VAL A 89 0.61 4.89 -8.27
CA VAL A 89 -0.30 4.99 -7.13
C VAL A 89 0.44 5.68 -6.00
N GLU A 90 0.02 6.91 -5.72
CA GLU A 90 0.55 7.73 -4.64
C GLU A 90 -0.30 7.58 -3.36
N PRO A 91 0.28 7.87 -2.18
CA PRO A 91 -0.50 7.95 -0.95
C PRO A 91 -1.57 9.05 -1.04
N GLY A 92 -2.83 8.65 -0.86
CA GLY A 92 -3.98 9.55 -0.73
C GLY A 92 -4.40 9.75 0.73
N PRO A 93 -5.38 10.63 1.00
CA PRO A 93 -5.81 10.99 2.36
C PRO A 93 -6.40 9.81 3.16
N ILE A 94 -6.87 8.76 2.46
CA ILE A 94 -7.37 7.52 3.05
C ILE A 94 -6.62 6.37 2.39
N CYS A 95 -5.35 6.20 2.71
CA CYS A 95 -4.54 5.06 2.27
C CYS A 95 -4.30 4.08 3.41
N GLU A 96 -4.56 2.81 3.13
CA GLU A 96 -4.25 1.70 4.03
C GLU A 96 -2.93 1.05 3.61
N GLY A 97 -2.10 0.71 4.59
CA GLY A 97 -0.94 -0.14 4.37
C GLY A 97 -1.38 -1.60 4.17
N PHE A 98 -0.66 -2.35 3.34
CA PHE A 98 -0.96 -3.75 3.09
C PHE A 98 0.29 -4.58 2.82
N ILE A 99 0.18 -5.87 3.13
CA ILE A 99 1.12 -6.90 2.68
C ILE A 99 0.39 -7.77 1.66
N THR A 100 0.99 -7.93 0.49
CA THR A 100 0.44 -8.76 -0.58
C THR A 100 1.58 -9.39 -1.38
N ASN A 101 1.30 -9.86 -2.59
CA ASN A 101 2.30 -10.27 -3.57
C ASN A 101 2.13 -9.47 -4.86
N VAL A 102 3.05 -9.60 -5.81
CA VAL A 102 2.97 -8.93 -7.12
C VAL A 102 1.62 -9.19 -7.80
N GLU A 103 1.13 -10.44 -7.79
CA GLU A 103 -0.19 -10.78 -8.33
C GLU A 103 -1.33 -9.99 -7.64
N GLY A 104 -1.29 -9.88 -6.32
CA GLY A 104 -2.27 -9.15 -5.53
C GLY A 104 -2.20 -7.63 -5.69
N VAL A 105 -1.05 -7.08 -6.11
CA VAL A 105 -0.95 -5.68 -6.57
C VAL A 105 -1.68 -5.52 -7.89
N LEU A 106 -1.39 -6.37 -8.87
CA LEU A 106 -2.05 -6.33 -10.19
C LEU A 106 -3.57 -6.52 -10.09
N TYR A 107 -4.04 -7.41 -9.22
CA TYR A 107 -5.47 -7.62 -8.96
C TYR A 107 -6.16 -6.36 -8.41
N ARG A 108 -5.47 -5.59 -7.55
CA ARG A 108 -6.01 -4.31 -7.06
C ARG A 108 -6.16 -3.30 -8.19
N PHE A 109 -5.18 -3.20 -9.08
CA PHE A 109 -5.25 -2.31 -10.24
C PHE A 109 -6.37 -2.72 -11.21
N GLU A 110 -6.52 -4.02 -11.47
CA GLU A 110 -7.63 -4.57 -12.25
C GLU A 110 -9.00 -4.16 -11.66
N ASN A 111 -9.23 -4.36 -10.36
CA ASN A 111 -10.49 -3.96 -9.72
C ASN A 111 -10.75 -2.44 -9.82
N THR A 112 -9.71 -1.62 -9.66
CA THR A 112 -9.84 -0.16 -9.80
C THR A 112 -10.26 0.22 -11.23
N ILE A 113 -9.64 -0.37 -12.25
CA ILE A 113 -9.95 -0.10 -13.66
C ILE A 113 -11.33 -0.62 -14.03
N GLU A 114 -11.73 -1.81 -13.55
CA GLU A 114 -13.10 -2.32 -13.73
C GLU A 114 -14.14 -1.37 -13.12
N GLY A 115 -13.84 -0.76 -11.97
CA GLY A 115 -14.67 0.28 -11.38
C GLY A 115 -14.80 1.52 -12.28
N ILE A 116 -13.68 1.98 -12.87
CA ILE A 116 -13.67 3.12 -13.82
C ILE A 116 -14.52 2.82 -15.06
N LEU A 117 -14.43 1.59 -15.60
CA LEU A 117 -15.18 1.17 -16.78
C LEU A 117 -16.71 1.21 -16.61
N THR A 118 -17.22 1.27 -15.37
CA THR A 118 -18.66 1.37 -15.12
C THR A 118 -19.26 2.73 -15.50
N TRP A 119 -18.44 3.78 -15.59
CA TRP A 119 -18.87 5.15 -15.89
C TRP A 119 -18.01 5.87 -16.93
N ALA A 120 -16.94 5.24 -17.43
CA ALA A 120 -16.10 5.77 -18.51
C ALA A 120 -16.83 5.74 -19.87
N GLU A 121 -16.61 6.80 -20.66
CA GLU A 121 -17.20 6.98 -22.00
C GLU A 121 -16.10 7.13 -23.06
N ASP A 122 -16.45 6.85 -24.31
CA ASP A 122 -15.62 7.06 -25.51
C ASP A 122 -14.14 6.64 -25.34
N GLU A 123 -13.22 7.59 -25.51
CA GLU A 123 -11.77 7.39 -25.46
C GLU A 123 -11.28 6.90 -24.09
N GLN A 124 -11.89 7.36 -22.99
CA GLN A 124 -11.49 6.92 -21.65
C GLN A 124 -11.77 5.43 -21.45
N ARG A 125 -12.87 4.96 -22.02
CA ARG A 125 -13.25 3.54 -21.97
C ARG A 125 -12.26 2.69 -22.76
N GLU A 126 -11.92 3.08 -23.98
CA GLU A 126 -10.96 2.35 -24.83
C GLU A 126 -9.58 2.22 -24.15
N ASN A 127 -9.08 3.32 -23.58
CA ASN A 127 -7.81 3.31 -22.84
C ASN A 127 -7.86 2.38 -21.62
N ALA A 128 -8.94 2.42 -20.84
CA ALA A 128 -9.13 1.55 -19.68
C ALA A 128 -9.23 0.06 -20.08
N GLU A 129 -9.92 -0.27 -21.17
CA GLU A 129 -10.01 -1.64 -21.69
C GLU A 129 -8.64 -2.18 -22.15
N ASN A 130 -7.83 -1.35 -22.82
CA ASN A 130 -6.48 -1.70 -23.24
C ASN A 130 -5.53 -1.93 -22.05
N LEU A 131 -5.59 -1.07 -21.04
CA LEU A 131 -4.81 -1.22 -19.82
C LEU A 131 -5.22 -2.47 -19.04
N LEU A 132 -6.52 -2.73 -18.92
CA LEU A 132 -7.06 -3.93 -18.27
C LEU A 132 -6.59 -5.21 -18.96
N ALA A 133 -6.60 -5.24 -20.30
CA ALA A 133 -6.09 -6.37 -21.06
C ALA A 133 -4.58 -6.60 -20.82
N THR A 134 -3.81 -5.52 -20.70
CA THR A 134 -2.37 -5.57 -20.41
C THR A 134 -2.10 -6.13 -19.01
N ILE A 135 -2.83 -5.65 -17.99
CA ILE A 135 -2.72 -6.15 -16.61
C ILE A 135 -3.07 -7.64 -16.53
N ARG A 136 -4.11 -8.09 -17.25
CA ARG A 136 -4.48 -9.52 -17.28
C ARG A 136 -3.39 -10.40 -17.85
N LYS A 137 -2.69 -9.96 -18.91
CA LYS A 137 -1.50 -10.65 -19.46
C LYS A 137 -0.33 -10.65 -18.47
N ALA A 138 -0.14 -9.55 -17.73
CA ALA A 138 0.89 -9.49 -16.70
C ALA A 138 0.59 -10.48 -15.55
N ARG A 139 -0.69 -10.61 -15.15
CA ARG A 139 -1.13 -11.56 -14.12
C ARG A 139 -1.00 -13.02 -14.50
N SER A 140 -1.04 -13.35 -15.80
CA SER A 140 -0.75 -14.70 -16.29
C SER A 140 0.75 -14.96 -16.48
N GLY A 141 1.61 -13.95 -16.29
CA GLY A 141 3.05 -14.05 -16.49
C GLY A 141 3.45 -14.09 -17.97
N GLU A 142 2.58 -13.66 -18.89
CA GLU A 142 2.83 -13.67 -20.34
C GLU A 142 3.70 -12.50 -20.79
N ILE A 143 3.69 -11.39 -20.04
CA ILE A 143 4.49 -10.20 -20.35
C ILE A 143 5.34 -9.80 -19.14
N PRO A 144 6.61 -9.42 -19.36
CA PRO A 144 7.46 -8.88 -18.30
C PRO A 144 7.10 -7.42 -18.02
N PHE A 145 7.36 -6.96 -16.81
CA PHE A 145 7.19 -5.56 -16.40
C PHE A 145 8.05 -5.23 -15.18
N THR A 146 8.18 -3.95 -14.88
CA THR A 146 8.94 -3.46 -13.73
C THR A 146 7.98 -3.00 -12.64
N LEU A 147 8.14 -3.52 -11.43
CA LEU A 147 7.41 -3.04 -10.26
C LEU A 147 8.34 -2.21 -9.37
N ILE A 148 7.94 -0.99 -9.07
CA ILE A 148 8.67 -0.08 -8.19
C ILE A 148 7.82 0.21 -6.96
N VAL A 149 8.43 0.17 -5.78
CA VAL A 149 7.83 0.56 -4.52
C VAL A 149 8.73 1.60 -3.87
N GLN A 150 8.18 2.77 -3.57
CA GLN A 150 8.91 3.84 -2.88
C GLN A 150 8.20 4.27 -1.60
N ASP A 151 8.95 4.74 -0.61
CA ASP A 151 8.40 5.21 0.66
C ASP A 151 9.39 6.18 1.31
N ASP A 152 8.93 7.40 1.56
CA ASP A 152 9.72 8.48 2.14
C ASP A 152 10.06 8.23 3.62
N CYS A 153 9.22 7.47 4.32
CA CYS A 153 9.40 7.05 5.70
C CYS A 153 10.11 5.69 5.80
N GLY A 154 10.47 5.08 4.67
CA GLY A 154 11.25 3.84 4.61
C GLY A 154 10.48 2.58 5.01
N ASN A 155 9.15 2.63 5.06
CA ASN A 155 8.30 1.60 5.66
C ASN A 155 7.67 0.61 4.66
N SER A 156 8.07 0.67 3.39
CA SER A 156 7.62 -0.21 2.31
C SER A 156 8.77 -1.06 1.78
N GLY A 157 8.46 -2.13 1.04
CA GLY A 157 9.50 -3.02 0.54
C GLY A 157 9.03 -4.13 -0.39
N ILE A 158 10.02 -4.78 -0.99
CA ILE A 158 9.86 -5.97 -1.83
C ILE A 158 10.72 -7.08 -1.21
N VAL A 159 10.10 -8.20 -0.83
CA VAL A 159 10.80 -9.31 -0.17
C VAL A 159 11.27 -10.31 -1.22
N SER A 160 12.39 -10.01 -1.86
CA SER A 160 13.05 -10.87 -2.86
C SER A 160 14.51 -10.50 -3.02
N ASP A 161 15.38 -11.50 -3.22
CA ASP A 161 16.79 -11.27 -3.56
C ASP A 161 16.97 -10.63 -4.95
N LYS A 162 15.94 -10.68 -5.79
CA LYS A 162 15.90 -9.99 -7.09
C LYS A 162 15.60 -8.49 -6.96
N ALA A 163 15.13 -8.03 -5.80
CA ALA A 163 14.79 -6.63 -5.61
C ALA A 163 16.06 -5.77 -5.49
N VAL A 164 16.14 -4.72 -6.29
CA VAL A 164 17.24 -3.76 -6.27
C VAL A 164 16.83 -2.56 -5.43
N LYS A 165 17.58 -2.27 -4.37
CA LYS A 165 17.44 -1.03 -3.59
C LYS A 165 18.23 0.08 -4.28
N SER A 166 17.62 1.26 -4.39
CA SER A 166 18.24 2.46 -4.97
C SER A 166 17.85 3.69 -4.14
N ASP A 167 18.42 4.85 -4.47
CA ASP A 167 18.06 6.12 -3.84
C ASP A 167 16.59 6.44 -4.12
N TYR A 168 15.91 7.00 -3.11
CA TYR A 168 14.54 7.48 -3.23
C TYR A 168 14.46 8.63 -4.25
N ILE A 169 13.42 8.62 -5.08
CA ILE A 169 13.18 9.64 -6.10
C ILE A 169 11.84 10.30 -5.79
N PRO A 170 11.83 11.56 -5.32
CA PRO A 170 10.60 12.31 -5.14
C PRO A 170 9.86 12.46 -6.48
N TYR A 171 8.54 12.29 -6.47
CA TYR A 171 7.73 12.66 -7.63
C TYR A 171 7.59 14.18 -7.66
N GLU A 172 7.87 14.78 -8.82
CA GLU A 172 7.62 16.21 -9.03
C GLU A 172 6.12 16.40 -9.25
N HIS A 173 5.46 17.15 -8.37
CA HIS A 173 4.11 17.65 -8.64
C HIS A 173 4.24 18.93 -9.46
N GLU A 174 3.75 18.93 -10.69
CA GLU A 174 3.51 20.19 -11.42
C GLU A 174 2.35 20.91 -10.73
N ASP A 175 2.66 22.05 -10.09
CA ASP A 175 1.70 22.97 -9.46
C ASP A 175 0.70 23.58 -10.46
#